data_AF-A0A349MI31-F1
#
_entry.id   AF-A0A349MI31-F1
#
_cell.length_a   1.000
_cell.length_b   1.000
_cell.length_c   1.000
_cell.angle_alpha   90.00
_cell.angle_beta   90.00
_cell.angle_gamma   90.00
#
_symmetry.space_group_name_H-M   'P 1'
#
loop_
_entity.id
_entity.type
_entity.pdbx_description
1 polymer ?
#
loop_
_entity_poly.entity_id
_entity_poly.type
_entity_poly.pdbx_seq_one_letter_code
_entity_poly.pdbx_strand_id
1 'polypeptide(L)'
;MIDWEFPYSEKLLKFYQNSGRHLPWRGDGDPYRIWVSEVMLQQTGVAAVKGYYDRFLSRFPTVAALGAADLQEVLREWQGMGYYRRAENLHRAARIIRDDLGGQYPETFAGWLALPGIGRSTAGAIMAIGFNRRYAILDGNCKRVLSRVIALDEPMDSSQGIRTLWHWATQLTPQDRPGDYAQAIMDLGALVCTPRTPRCLECPWLAGCRAAVLQTVADYPNRSKPKERPKYSQVAILVQDAGRVLLRKRPAGGLLAGLWEPLSVPRESFRPPPSEADQVVELLWQHWQVLGREMTMLGKVQHAFTHFHLTVWVYSCRYVSGWPQGEVIGWADHGSDKPVSSLHAKVLAVSGFSK
;
A
#
# COMPACT_ATOMS: atom_id res chain seq x y z
N MET A 1 -9.02 17.80 27.51
CA MET A 1 -8.58 18.83 26.54
C MET A 1 -7.06 18.88 26.54
N ILE A 2 -6.42 19.36 25.47
CA ILE A 2 -4.97 19.58 25.46
C ILE A 2 -4.61 20.65 26.49
N ASP A 3 -3.55 20.41 27.25
CA ASP A 3 -2.92 21.41 28.12
C ASP A 3 -2.09 22.38 27.26
N TRP A 4 -2.62 23.56 26.97
CA TRP A 4 -1.96 24.55 26.10
C TRP A 4 -0.75 25.23 26.74
N GLU A 5 -0.56 25.13 28.05
CA GLU A 5 0.65 25.64 28.71
C GLU A 5 1.84 24.70 28.47
N PHE A 6 1.59 23.45 28.07
CA PHE A 6 2.63 22.49 27.75
C PHE A 6 3.22 22.73 26.34
N PRO A 7 4.55 22.92 26.19
CA PRO A 7 5.17 23.26 24.91
C PRO A 7 5.40 22.02 24.03
N TYR A 8 4.32 21.45 23.47
CA TYR A 8 4.40 20.21 22.67
C TYR A 8 5.38 20.30 21.51
N SER A 9 5.29 21.37 20.72
CA SER A 9 6.07 21.50 19.48
C SER A 9 7.57 21.62 19.78
N GLU A 10 7.95 22.43 20.76
CA GLU A 10 9.35 22.59 21.16
C GLU A 10 9.94 21.29 21.71
N LYS A 11 9.22 20.62 22.61
CA LYS A 11 9.68 19.33 23.18
C LYS A 11 9.80 18.24 22.11
N LEU A 12 8.89 18.22 21.15
CA LEU A 12 8.93 17.26 20.05
C LEU A 12 10.10 17.54 19.09
N LEU A 13 10.34 18.81 18.74
CA LEU A 13 11.46 19.20 17.90
C LEU A 13 12.81 18.90 18.58
N LYS A 14 12.92 19.12 19.89
CA LYS A 14 14.11 18.76 20.67
C LYS A 14 14.34 17.24 20.68
N PHE A 15 13.29 16.45 20.82
CA PHE A 15 13.37 14.99 20.67
C PHE A 15 13.89 14.60 19.28
N TYR A 16 13.37 15.23 18.22
CA TYR A 16 13.77 14.92 16.85
C TYR A 16 15.24 15.27 16.56
N GLN A 17 15.75 16.35 17.11
CA GLN A 17 17.17 16.70 17.00
C GLN A 17 18.10 15.63 17.60
N ASN A 18 17.68 14.97 18.68
CA ASN A 18 18.50 13.99 19.39
C ASN A 18 18.27 12.54 18.95
N SER A 19 17.12 12.24 18.37
CA SER A 19 16.66 10.86 18.14
C SER A 19 15.97 10.65 16.80
N GLY A 20 15.97 11.66 15.93
CA GLY A 20 15.43 11.58 14.57
C GLY A 20 16.16 10.53 13.74
N ARG A 21 15.40 9.73 12.99
CA ARG A 21 16.00 8.69 12.14
C ARG A 21 16.60 9.27 10.87
N HIS A 22 17.79 8.78 10.51
CA HIS A 22 18.34 8.93 9.17
C HIS A 22 17.73 7.88 8.24
N LEU A 23 17.00 8.35 7.22
CA LEU A 23 16.31 7.52 6.23
C LEU A 23 16.66 8.03 4.82
N PRO A 24 16.72 7.17 3.79
CA PRO A 24 17.14 7.56 2.43
C PRO A 24 16.32 8.69 1.77
N TRP A 25 15.11 8.91 2.26
CA TRP A 25 14.15 9.92 1.80
C TRP A 25 14.08 11.17 2.68
N ARG A 26 15.03 11.36 3.61
CA ARG A 26 15.11 12.55 4.46
C ARG A 26 16.38 13.34 4.16
N GLY A 27 16.26 14.66 4.07
CA GLY A 27 17.39 15.59 4.06
C GLY A 27 17.63 16.36 2.76
N ASP A 28 17.18 15.88 1.62
CA ASP A 28 17.37 16.56 0.32
C ASP A 28 16.24 17.56 -0.01
N GLY A 29 15.07 17.42 0.62
CA GLY A 29 13.90 18.28 0.38
C GLY A 29 13.24 18.07 -0.98
N ASP A 30 13.65 17.07 -1.77
CA ASP A 30 13.13 16.86 -3.11
C ASP A 30 11.66 16.37 -3.04
N PRO A 31 10.69 17.13 -3.59
CA PRO A 31 9.28 16.76 -3.55
C PRO A 31 9.00 15.39 -4.18
N TYR A 32 9.74 14.98 -5.22
CA TYR A 32 9.58 13.67 -5.84
C TYR A 32 9.96 12.54 -4.88
N ARG A 33 11.14 12.65 -4.28
CA ARG A 33 11.69 11.67 -3.36
C ARG A 33 10.85 11.54 -2.10
N ILE A 34 10.38 12.66 -1.56
CA ILE A 34 9.43 12.71 -0.44
C ILE A 34 8.12 12.03 -0.84
N TRP A 35 7.52 12.43 -1.96
CA TRP A 35 6.24 11.89 -2.43
C TRP A 35 6.29 10.37 -2.66
N VAL A 36 7.32 9.86 -3.35
CA VAL A 36 7.52 8.42 -3.56
C VAL A 36 7.61 7.69 -2.22
N SER A 37 8.40 8.21 -1.27
CA SER A 37 8.55 7.59 0.05
C SER A 37 7.23 7.56 0.82
N GLU A 38 6.46 8.67 0.78
CA GLU A 38 5.18 8.78 1.46
C GLU A 38 4.17 7.78 0.90
N VAL A 39 4.11 7.62 -0.42
CA VAL A 39 3.25 6.61 -1.05
C VAL A 39 3.69 5.20 -0.68
N MET A 40 5.00 4.90 -0.69
CA MET A 40 5.51 3.58 -0.29
C MET A 40 5.23 3.27 1.19
N LEU A 41 5.28 4.26 2.09
CA LEU A 41 5.03 4.10 3.53
C LEU A 41 3.55 3.95 3.90
N GLN A 42 2.61 4.18 2.96
CA GLN A 42 1.19 3.91 3.20
C GLN A 42 0.97 2.41 3.49
N GLN A 43 0.66 2.09 4.74
CA GLN A 43 0.40 0.71 5.20
C GLN A 43 1.57 -0.26 4.96
N THR A 44 2.81 0.24 4.87
CA THR A 44 4.03 -0.56 4.72
C THR A 44 5.09 -0.07 5.72
N GLY A 45 5.78 -0.99 6.38
CA GLY A 45 6.78 -0.64 7.40
C GLY A 45 8.08 -0.11 6.79
N VAL A 46 8.76 0.80 7.50
CA VAL A 46 10.02 1.44 7.05
C VAL A 46 11.09 0.44 6.63
N ALA A 47 11.27 -0.66 7.39
CA ALA A 47 12.28 -1.67 7.07
C ALA A 47 12.03 -2.34 5.70
N ALA A 48 10.77 -2.61 5.37
CA ALA A 48 10.42 -3.16 4.06
C ALA A 48 10.61 -2.12 2.95
N VAL A 49 10.28 -0.84 3.20
CA VAL A 49 10.34 0.22 2.17
C VAL A 49 11.77 0.51 1.70
N LYS A 50 12.78 0.49 2.58
CA LYS A 50 14.17 0.90 2.24
C LYS A 50 14.68 0.26 0.93
N GLY A 51 14.63 -1.07 0.82
CA GLY A 51 15.14 -1.76 -0.37
C GLY A 51 14.31 -1.51 -1.64
N TYR A 52 13.02 -1.23 -1.51
CA TYR A 52 12.18 -0.86 -2.66
C TYR A 52 12.44 0.57 -3.11
N TYR A 53 12.62 1.48 -2.16
CA TYR A 53 12.84 2.89 -2.44
C TYR A 53 14.10 3.12 -3.27
N ASP A 54 15.22 2.54 -2.85
CA ASP A 54 16.50 2.70 -3.54
C ASP A 54 16.45 2.12 -4.96
N ARG A 55 15.88 0.91 -5.13
CA ARG A 55 15.71 0.28 -6.44
C ARG A 55 14.78 1.09 -7.34
N PHE A 56 13.65 1.56 -6.80
CA PHE A 56 12.66 2.33 -7.55
C PHE A 56 13.24 3.66 -8.05
N LEU A 57 13.98 4.38 -7.20
CA LEU A 57 14.62 5.63 -7.62
C LEU A 57 15.82 5.42 -8.52
N SER A 58 16.52 4.29 -8.43
CA SER A 58 17.54 3.94 -9.42
C SER A 58 16.93 3.76 -10.81
N ARG A 59 15.72 3.19 -10.91
CA ARG A 59 15.03 2.99 -12.19
C ARG A 59 14.30 4.24 -12.66
N PHE A 60 13.68 4.97 -11.75
CA PHE A 60 12.88 6.17 -11.99
C PHE A 60 13.44 7.33 -11.16
N PRO A 61 14.57 7.93 -11.57
CA PRO A 61 15.25 8.95 -10.77
C PRO A 61 14.51 10.28 -10.68
N THR A 62 13.59 10.55 -11.60
CA THR A 62 12.82 11.80 -11.66
C THR A 62 11.35 11.53 -11.95
N VAL A 63 10.49 12.52 -11.66
CA VAL A 63 9.06 12.45 -12.03
C VAL A 63 8.87 12.29 -13.55
N ALA A 64 9.75 12.89 -14.36
CA ALA A 64 9.72 12.76 -15.82
C ALA A 64 10.04 11.32 -16.25
N ALA A 65 11.04 10.69 -15.64
CA ALA A 65 11.37 9.29 -15.90
C ALA A 65 10.23 8.36 -15.48
N LEU A 66 9.62 8.59 -14.32
CA LEU A 66 8.47 7.82 -13.86
C LEU A 66 7.26 8.00 -14.80
N GLY A 67 6.94 9.24 -15.19
CA GLY A 67 5.84 9.53 -16.10
C GLY A 67 6.05 8.96 -17.50
N ALA A 68 7.29 8.76 -17.94
CA ALA A 68 7.63 8.16 -19.23
C ALA A 68 7.64 6.63 -19.27
N ALA A 69 7.77 5.98 -18.12
CA ALA A 69 7.82 4.54 -18.03
C ALA A 69 6.50 3.88 -18.44
N ASP A 70 6.57 2.65 -18.96
CA ASP A 70 5.37 1.82 -19.08
C ASP A 70 4.90 1.37 -17.69
N LEU A 71 3.58 1.28 -17.49
CA LEU A 71 3.01 0.88 -16.21
C LEU A 71 3.50 -0.50 -15.76
N GLN A 72 3.80 -1.42 -16.67
CA GLN A 72 4.33 -2.74 -16.32
C GLN A 72 5.71 -2.65 -15.66
N GLU A 73 6.55 -1.72 -16.10
CA GLU A 73 7.86 -1.51 -15.49
C GLU A 73 7.70 -0.97 -14.06
N VAL A 74 6.77 -0.04 -13.86
CA VAL A 74 6.45 0.49 -12.53
C VAL A 74 5.90 -0.60 -11.61
N LEU A 75 4.96 -1.41 -12.11
CA LEU A 75 4.38 -2.51 -11.33
C LEU A 75 5.40 -3.61 -11.01
N ARG A 76 6.38 -3.84 -11.89
CA ARG A 76 7.51 -4.74 -11.65
C ARG A 76 8.38 -4.23 -10.52
N GLU A 77 8.74 -2.95 -10.51
CA GLU A 77 9.51 -2.37 -9.40
C GLU A 77 8.73 -2.36 -8.09
N TRP A 78 7.40 -2.32 -8.15
CA TRP A 78 6.49 -2.40 -7.00
C TRP A 78 6.19 -3.83 -6.53
N GLN A 79 6.60 -4.85 -7.30
CA GLN A 79 6.21 -6.24 -7.07
C GLN A 79 6.62 -6.70 -5.67
N GLY A 80 5.64 -7.19 -4.90
CA GLY A 80 5.84 -7.70 -3.54
C GLY A 80 5.50 -6.70 -2.43
N MET A 81 5.41 -5.40 -2.72
CA MET A 81 5.05 -4.39 -1.71
C MET A 81 3.54 -4.40 -1.35
N GLY A 82 2.70 -4.90 -2.26
CA GLY A 82 1.25 -4.91 -2.09
C GLY A 82 0.60 -3.53 -2.27
N TYR A 83 -0.74 -3.50 -2.20
CA TYR A 83 -1.55 -2.30 -2.47
C TYR A 83 -1.19 -1.61 -3.79
N TYR A 84 -1.17 -2.37 -4.89
CA TYR A 84 -0.68 -1.94 -6.22
C TYR A 84 -1.38 -0.71 -6.81
N ARG A 85 -2.60 -0.39 -6.38
CA ARG A 85 -3.27 0.86 -6.74
C ARG A 85 -2.46 2.11 -6.35
N ARG A 86 -1.59 2.00 -5.34
CA ARG A 86 -0.61 3.05 -5.00
C ARG A 86 0.35 3.33 -6.14
N ALA A 87 0.94 2.27 -6.73
CA ALA A 87 1.85 2.38 -7.87
C ALA A 87 1.15 2.95 -9.10
N GLU A 88 -0.07 2.47 -9.39
CA GLU A 88 -0.87 2.96 -10.52
C GLU A 88 -1.20 4.45 -10.38
N ASN A 89 -1.63 4.87 -9.18
CA ASN A 89 -1.94 6.27 -8.91
C ASN A 89 -0.69 7.15 -8.92
N LEU A 90 0.43 6.66 -8.36
CA LEU A 90 1.73 7.33 -8.41
C LEU A 90 2.15 7.56 -9.86
N HIS A 91 2.08 6.53 -10.70
CA HIS A 91 2.39 6.63 -12.13
C HIS A 91 1.47 7.61 -12.86
N ARG A 92 0.16 7.53 -12.62
CA ARG A 92 -0.82 8.44 -13.23
C ARG A 92 -0.58 9.90 -12.82
N ALA A 93 -0.32 10.14 -11.55
CA ALA A 93 0.02 11.48 -11.05
C ALA A 93 1.35 11.99 -11.64
N ALA A 94 2.36 11.12 -11.81
CA ALA A 94 3.63 11.48 -12.43
C ALA A 94 3.44 11.85 -13.91
N ARG A 95 2.56 11.15 -14.62
CA ARG A 95 2.14 11.51 -15.98
C ARG A 95 1.48 12.88 -16.04
N ILE A 96 0.53 13.16 -15.15
CA ILE A 96 -0.12 14.50 -15.07
C ILE A 96 0.92 15.58 -14.80
N ILE A 97 1.84 15.38 -13.85
CA ILE A 97 2.90 16.36 -13.55
C ILE A 97 3.78 16.59 -14.79
N ARG A 98 4.19 15.52 -15.47
CA ARG A 98 5.07 15.61 -16.66
C ARG A 98 4.34 16.26 -17.85
N ASP A 99 3.16 15.77 -18.18
CA ASP A 99 2.45 16.08 -19.43
C ASP A 99 1.63 17.37 -19.30
N ASP A 100 0.86 17.50 -18.22
CA ASP A 100 -0.11 18.59 -18.06
C ASP A 100 0.49 19.79 -17.30
N LEU A 101 1.45 19.55 -16.40
CA LEU A 101 2.13 20.60 -15.62
C LEU A 101 3.57 20.89 -16.10
N GLY A 102 3.98 20.33 -17.25
CA GLY A 102 5.30 20.58 -17.83
C GLY A 102 6.48 20.15 -16.95
N GLY A 103 6.28 19.15 -16.09
CA GLY A 103 7.25 18.69 -15.10
C GLY A 103 7.32 19.51 -13.82
N GLN A 104 6.48 20.54 -13.66
CA GLN A 104 6.46 21.38 -12.46
C GLN A 104 5.55 20.77 -11.39
N TYR A 105 6.04 20.74 -10.15
CA TYR A 105 5.24 20.30 -9.01
C TYR A 105 4.19 21.35 -8.62
N PRO A 106 3.01 20.93 -8.13
CA PRO A 106 2.09 21.87 -7.53
C PRO A 106 2.72 22.60 -6.33
N GLU A 107 2.57 23.92 -6.27
CA GLU A 107 3.04 24.71 -5.12
C GLU A 107 2.00 24.83 -4.00
N THR A 108 0.79 24.30 -4.23
CA THR A 108 -0.34 24.43 -3.31
C THR A 108 -0.80 23.06 -2.82
N PHE A 109 -1.30 23.05 -1.58
CA PHE A 109 -1.94 21.87 -1.00
C PHE A 109 -3.10 21.35 -1.87
N ALA A 110 -3.91 22.25 -2.42
CA ALA A 110 -5.03 21.89 -3.28
C ALA A 110 -4.56 21.22 -4.58
N GLY A 111 -3.46 21.70 -5.17
CA GLY A 111 -2.88 21.09 -6.36
C GLY A 111 -2.35 19.68 -6.10
N TRP A 112 -1.66 19.46 -4.98
CA TRP A 112 -1.24 18.10 -4.58
C TRP A 112 -2.43 17.19 -4.30
N LEU A 113 -3.46 17.68 -3.61
CA LEU A 113 -4.66 16.90 -3.29
C LEU A 113 -5.47 16.49 -4.53
N ALA A 114 -5.38 17.26 -5.62
CA ALA A 114 -6.05 16.94 -6.87
C ALA A 114 -5.39 15.76 -7.62
N LEU A 115 -4.15 15.42 -7.31
CA LEU A 115 -3.43 14.34 -7.98
C LEU A 115 -3.91 12.95 -7.52
N PRO A 116 -3.97 11.96 -8.43
CA PRO A 116 -4.39 10.59 -8.11
C PRO A 116 -3.61 9.98 -6.94
N GLY A 117 -4.34 9.43 -5.97
CA GLY A 117 -3.77 8.70 -4.84
C GLY A 117 -3.14 9.57 -3.75
N ILE A 118 -3.19 10.89 -3.87
CA ILE A 118 -2.70 11.81 -2.84
C ILE A 118 -3.86 12.20 -1.92
N GLY A 119 -3.81 11.71 -0.68
CA GLY A 119 -4.76 12.09 0.36
C GLY A 119 -4.29 13.29 1.18
N ARG A 120 -5.18 13.81 2.05
CA ARG A 120 -4.92 14.97 2.93
C ARG A 120 -3.59 14.88 3.70
N SER A 121 -3.26 13.71 4.25
CA SER A 121 -2.00 13.54 5.00
C SER A 121 -0.76 13.54 4.10
N THR A 122 -0.82 12.92 2.92
CA THR A 122 0.30 12.90 1.97
C THR A 122 0.55 14.28 1.38
N ALA A 123 -0.52 15.00 0.99
CA ALA A 123 -0.40 16.40 0.57
C ALA A 123 0.19 17.27 1.69
N GLY A 124 -0.26 17.08 2.93
CA GLY A 124 0.29 17.79 4.09
C GLY A 124 1.77 17.48 4.32
N ALA A 125 2.18 16.21 4.17
CA ALA A 125 3.58 15.79 4.31
C ALA A 125 4.47 16.41 3.23
N ILE A 126 4.04 16.41 1.97
CA ILE A 126 4.78 17.05 0.88
C ILE A 126 4.92 18.55 1.13
N MET A 127 3.82 19.23 1.47
CA MET A 127 3.84 20.67 1.75
C MET A 127 4.69 21.04 2.97
N ALA A 128 4.66 20.24 4.03
CA ALA A 128 5.44 20.48 5.23
C ALA A 128 6.93 20.15 5.05
N ILE A 129 7.25 19.00 4.47
CA ILE A 129 8.64 18.50 4.39
C ILE A 129 9.35 19.07 3.17
N GLY A 130 8.70 19.08 2.00
CA GLY A 130 9.32 19.54 0.75
C GLY A 130 9.27 21.05 0.55
N PHE A 131 8.18 21.69 0.98
CA PHE A 131 7.96 23.14 0.78
C PHE A 131 8.04 23.98 2.05
N ASN A 132 8.32 23.36 3.20
CA ASN A 132 8.38 24.01 4.51
C ASN A 132 7.15 24.90 4.82
N ARG A 133 5.96 24.47 4.41
CA ARG A 133 4.70 25.17 4.67
C ARG A 133 3.96 24.55 5.85
N ARG A 134 3.25 25.35 6.65
CA ARG A 134 2.49 24.87 7.81
C ARG A 134 1.29 24.03 7.40
N TYR A 135 1.50 22.73 7.24
CA TYR A 135 0.46 21.73 7.02
C TYR A 135 0.64 20.56 7.96
N ALA A 136 -0.47 20.10 8.53
CA ALA A 136 -0.49 18.94 9.40
C ALA A 136 -0.48 17.63 8.61
N ILE A 137 0.05 16.59 9.25
CA ILE A 137 -0.05 15.20 8.82
C ILE A 137 -0.89 14.40 9.81
N LEU A 138 -1.44 13.27 9.36
CA LEU A 138 -2.25 12.40 10.22
C LEU A 138 -2.21 10.94 9.76
N ASP A 139 -1.02 10.35 9.78
CA ASP A 139 -0.83 8.91 9.52
C ASP A 139 -1.28 8.05 10.72
N GLY A 140 -1.14 6.72 10.62
CA GLY A 140 -1.52 5.82 11.70
C GLY A 140 -0.72 6.01 13.00
N ASN A 141 0.51 6.52 12.92
CA ASN A 141 1.32 6.86 14.08
C ASN A 141 0.81 8.12 14.77
N CYS A 142 0.59 9.19 14.00
CA CYS A 142 0.03 10.44 14.48
C CYS A 142 -1.32 10.25 15.14
N LYS A 143 -2.23 9.47 14.50
CA LYS A 143 -3.55 9.16 15.08
C LYS A 143 -3.43 8.53 16.47
N ARG A 144 -2.58 7.50 16.61
CA ARG A 144 -2.35 6.83 17.90
C ARG A 144 -1.77 7.78 18.95
N VAL A 145 -0.74 8.55 18.58
CA VAL A 145 -0.11 9.53 19.48
C VAL A 145 -1.15 10.53 19.97
N LEU A 146 -1.87 11.17 19.05
CA LEU A 146 -2.85 12.19 19.38
C LEU A 146 -4.04 11.63 20.15
N SER A 147 -4.54 10.43 19.82
CA SER A 147 -5.58 9.75 20.60
C SER A 147 -5.18 9.56 22.06
N ARG A 148 -3.90 9.22 22.34
CA ARG A 148 -3.39 9.10 23.72
C ARG A 148 -3.24 10.47 24.39
N VAL A 149 -2.68 11.45 23.68
CA VAL A 149 -2.46 12.80 24.24
C VAL A 149 -3.77 13.43 24.70
N ILE A 150 -4.83 13.31 23.90
CA ILE A 150 -6.13 13.93 24.22
C ILE A 150 -7.06 13.02 25.01
N ALA A 151 -6.71 11.74 25.18
CA ALA A 151 -7.59 10.67 25.64
C ALA A 151 -8.90 10.67 24.81
N LEU A 152 -8.78 10.34 23.52
CA LEU A 152 -9.88 10.39 22.55
C LEU A 152 -10.91 9.28 22.82
N ASP A 153 -12.09 9.66 23.28
CA ASP A 153 -13.18 8.72 23.56
C ASP A 153 -13.70 8.05 22.28
N GLU A 154 -13.83 8.79 21.17
CA GLU A 154 -14.34 8.24 19.92
C GLU A 154 -13.35 7.27 19.26
N PRO A 155 -13.85 6.26 18.50
CA PRO A 155 -12.97 5.45 17.67
C PRO A 155 -12.16 6.31 16.71
N MET A 156 -10.84 6.10 16.65
CA MET A 156 -9.92 6.91 15.84
C MET A 156 -10.18 6.84 14.33
N ASP A 157 -10.95 5.84 13.90
CA ASP A 157 -11.37 5.58 12.53
C ASP A 157 -12.83 5.95 12.25
N SER A 158 -13.55 6.48 13.25
CA SER A 158 -14.88 7.07 13.06
C SER A 158 -14.78 8.46 12.42
N SER A 159 -15.84 8.92 11.76
CA SER A 159 -15.89 10.27 11.17
C SER A 159 -15.64 11.37 12.21
N GLN A 160 -16.19 11.23 13.42
CA GLN A 160 -15.99 12.20 14.51
C GLN A 160 -14.54 12.14 15.03
N GLY A 161 -14.02 10.95 15.34
CA GLY A 161 -12.65 10.79 15.81
C GLY A 161 -11.62 11.33 14.80
N ILE A 162 -11.83 11.07 13.49
CA ILE A 162 -10.98 11.62 12.43
C ILE A 162 -11.02 13.15 12.40
N ARG A 163 -12.20 13.78 12.56
CA ARG A 163 -12.32 15.25 12.63
C ARG A 163 -11.57 15.82 13.82
N THR A 164 -11.77 15.25 15.01
CA THR A 164 -11.10 15.66 16.25
C THR A 164 -9.58 15.55 16.12
N LEU A 165 -9.09 14.43 15.59
CA LEU A 165 -7.66 14.21 15.40
C LEU A 165 -7.05 15.18 14.38
N TRP A 166 -7.76 15.49 13.29
CA TRP A 166 -7.32 16.51 12.33
C TRP A 166 -7.28 17.91 12.91
N HIS A 167 -8.27 18.26 13.74
CA HIS A 167 -8.29 19.54 14.45
C HIS A 167 -7.01 19.67 15.30
N TRP A 168 -6.72 18.70 16.16
CA TRP A 168 -5.54 18.74 17.03
C TRP A 168 -4.22 18.65 16.28
N ALA A 169 -4.12 17.83 15.24
CA ALA A 169 -2.92 17.79 14.39
C ALA A 169 -2.63 19.16 13.77
N THR A 170 -3.66 19.87 13.30
CA THR A 170 -3.54 21.22 12.73
C THR A 170 -3.11 22.24 13.78
N GLN A 171 -3.75 22.21 14.95
CA GLN A 171 -3.47 23.11 16.05
C GLN A 171 -2.04 22.98 16.57
N LEU A 172 -1.56 21.75 16.77
CA LEU A 172 -0.22 21.49 17.31
C LEU A 172 0.91 21.68 16.28
N THR A 173 0.60 21.71 14.99
CA THR A 173 1.63 21.95 13.96
C THR A 173 2.15 23.40 14.11
N PRO A 174 3.45 23.58 14.39
CA PRO A 174 4.05 24.91 14.56
C PRO A 174 4.16 25.68 13.23
N GLN A 175 4.31 27.00 13.34
CA GLN A 175 4.68 27.83 12.19
C GLN A 175 6.15 27.66 11.81
N ASP A 176 7.02 27.54 12.82
CA ASP A 176 8.44 27.27 12.62
C ASP A 176 8.71 25.78 12.45
N ARG A 177 9.59 25.43 11.51
CA ARG A 177 10.01 24.06 11.18
C ARG A 177 8.88 23.01 11.06
N PRO A 178 7.79 23.27 10.30
CA PRO A 178 6.67 22.33 10.16
C PRO A 178 7.10 20.98 9.55
N GLY A 179 8.09 20.97 8.65
CA GLY A 179 8.62 19.74 8.07
C GLY A 179 9.33 18.84 9.07
N ASP A 180 10.11 19.42 9.98
CA ASP A 180 10.74 18.66 11.07
C ASP A 180 9.69 18.18 12.07
N TYR A 181 8.69 19.01 12.40
CA TYR A 181 7.60 18.60 13.26
C TYR A 181 6.84 17.40 12.69
N ALA A 182 6.53 17.42 11.38
CA ALA A 182 5.87 16.31 10.70
C ALA A 182 6.69 15.01 10.80
N GLN A 183 8.00 15.09 10.57
CA GLN A 183 8.88 13.92 10.72
C GLN A 183 9.01 13.46 12.17
N ALA A 184 9.06 14.41 13.11
CA ALA A 184 9.19 14.16 14.53
C ALA A 184 7.97 13.45 15.12
N ILE A 185 6.75 13.84 14.76
CA ILE A 185 5.54 13.20 15.29
C ILE A 185 5.38 11.78 14.74
N MET A 186 5.80 11.54 13.49
CA MET A 186 5.89 10.18 12.93
C MET A 186 6.91 9.33 13.69
N ASP A 187 8.10 9.87 13.97
CA ASP A 187 9.16 9.18 14.71
C ASP A 187 8.76 8.92 16.16
N LEU A 188 8.10 9.87 16.82
CA LEU A 188 7.56 9.69 18.17
C LEU A 188 6.62 8.49 18.21
N GLY A 189 5.67 8.42 17.27
CA GLY A 189 4.75 7.29 17.20
C GLY A 189 5.45 5.97 16.84
N ALA A 190 6.42 6.00 15.94
CA ALA A 190 7.13 4.81 15.48
C ALA A 190 8.08 4.23 16.53
N LEU A 191 8.77 5.08 17.30
CA LEU A 191 9.86 4.68 18.19
C LEU A 191 9.45 4.63 19.66
N VAL A 192 8.65 5.59 20.12
CA VAL A 192 8.39 5.79 21.56
C VAL A 192 6.96 5.40 21.89
N CYS A 193 5.98 6.06 21.27
CA CYS A 193 4.56 5.84 21.49
C CYS A 193 4.07 4.67 20.62
N THR A 194 4.66 3.48 20.80
CA THR A 194 4.37 2.28 20.00
C THR A 194 3.00 1.67 20.34
N PRO A 195 2.42 0.82 19.47
CA PRO A 195 1.09 0.26 19.70
C PRO A 195 0.95 -0.58 20.98
N ARG A 196 1.92 -1.45 21.29
CA ARG A 196 1.82 -2.44 22.38
C ARG A 196 2.56 -2.04 23.64
N THR A 197 3.82 -1.62 23.50
CA THR A 197 4.73 -1.34 24.62
C THR A 197 5.31 0.07 24.48
N PRO A 198 4.49 1.12 24.70
CA PRO A 198 4.96 2.48 24.60
C PRO A 198 5.97 2.81 25.70
N ARG A 199 7.06 3.50 25.33
CA ARG A 199 8.11 3.94 26.24
C ARG A 199 7.76 5.29 26.86
N CYS A 200 6.68 5.33 27.65
CA CYS A 200 6.11 6.59 28.17
C CYS A 200 7.12 7.43 28.98
N LEU A 201 8.02 6.80 29.74
CA LEU A 201 9.05 7.50 30.52
C LEU A 201 10.09 8.22 29.64
N GLU A 202 10.26 7.78 28.39
CA GLU A 202 11.15 8.39 27.39
C GLU A 202 10.38 9.40 26.51
N CYS A 203 9.06 9.54 26.69
CA CYS A 203 8.23 10.36 25.82
C CYS A 203 8.38 11.86 26.14
N PRO A 204 8.73 12.71 25.16
CA PRO A 204 8.80 14.16 25.37
C PRO A 204 7.46 14.77 25.76
N TRP A 205 6.34 14.08 25.52
CA TRP A 205 4.99 14.54 25.82
C TRP A 205 4.39 13.89 27.06
N LEU A 206 5.17 13.18 27.89
CA LEU A 206 4.66 12.45 29.06
C LEU A 206 3.76 13.32 29.96
N ALA A 207 4.22 14.51 30.36
CA ALA A 207 3.48 15.38 31.27
C ALA A 207 2.24 16.04 30.62
N GLY A 208 2.25 16.25 29.30
CA GLY A 208 1.09 16.75 28.54
C GLY A 208 0.15 15.64 28.03
N CYS A 209 0.46 14.36 28.29
CA CYS A 209 -0.32 13.24 27.76
C CYS A 209 -1.42 12.84 28.74
N ARG A 210 -2.67 13.14 28.41
CA ARG A 210 -3.82 12.84 29.27
C ARG A 210 -3.96 11.35 29.58
N ALA A 211 -3.78 10.47 28.61
CA ALA A 211 -3.82 9.03 28.87
C ALA A 211 -2.68 8.55 29.78
N ALA A 212 -1.53 9.22 29.78
CA ALA A 212 -0.44 8.88 30.71
C ALA A 212 -0.75 9.35 32.13
N VAL A 213 -1.26 10.58 32.30
CA VAL A 213 -1.70 11.12 33.59
C VAL A 213 -2.81 10.25 34.20
N LEU A 214 -3.75 9.79 33.38
CA LEU A 214 -4.85 8.92 33.80
C LEU A 214 -4.48 7.43 33.87
N GLN A 215 -3.24 7.05 33.52
CA GLN A 215 -2.78 5.66 33.46
C GLN A 215 -3.60 4.74 32.53
N THR A 216 -4.18 5.30 31.46
CA THR A 216 -5.05 4.60 30.48
C THR A 216 -4.43 4.48 29.09
N VAL A 217 -3.11 4.62 28.95
CA VAL A 217 -2.41 4.59 27.64
C VAL A 217 -2.71 3.32 26.82
N ALA A 218 -2.90 2.18 27.50
CA ALA A 218 -3.19 0.88 26.90
C ALA A 218 -4.57 0.83 26.23
N ASP A 219 -5.51 1.68 26.66
CA ASP A 219 -6.88 1.72 26.14
C ASP A 219 -6.96 2.45 24.79
N TYR A 220 -5.92 3.22 24.45
CA TYR A 220 -5.89 4.03 23.23
C TYR A 220 -4.93 3.47 22.17
N PRO A 221 -5.32 3.56 20.87
CA PRO A 221 -6.53 4.21 20.39
C PRO A 221 -7.75 3.27 20.37
N ASN A 222 -8.92 3.80 20.73
CA ASN A 222 -10.20 3.15 20.44
C ASN A 222 -10.34 2.93 18.92
N ARG A 223 -10.86 1.78 18.52
CA ARG A 223 -11.11 1.42 17.12
C ARG A 223 -12.52 0.92 16.94
N SER A 224 -13.07 1.18 15.78
CA SER A 224 -14.37 0.64 15.39
C SER A 224 -14.31 -0.88 15.36
N LYS A 225 -15.43 -1.54 15.69
CA LYS A 225 -15.52 -3.00 15.64
C LYS A 225 -15.16 -3.48 14.23
N PRO A 226 -14.22 -4.44 14.07
CA PRO A 226 -13.89 -4.99 12.77
C PRO A 226 -15.14 -5.58 12.11
N LYS A 227 -15.33 -5.31 10.82
CA LYS A 227 -16.36 -6.01 10.04
C LYS A 227 -15.90 -7.45 9.78
N GLU A 228 -16.86 -8.39 9.74
CA GLU A 228 -16.58 -9.74 9.29
C GLU A 228 -16.03 -9.69 7.86
N ARG A 229 -14.96 -10.45 7.61
CA ARG A 229 -14.31 -10.50 6.31
C ARG A 229 -14.96 -11.62 5.49
N PRO A 230 -15.65 -11.32 4.37
CA PRO A 230 -16.22 -12.35 3.53
C PRO A 230 -15.13 -13.32 3.03
N LYS A 231 -15.56 -14.56 2.76
CA LYS A 231 -14.70 -15.63 2.22
C LYS A 231 -15.14 -15.92 0.79
N TYR A 232 -14.22 -15.79 -0.15
CA TYR A 232 -14.42 -16.07 -1.56
C TYR A 232 -13.63 -17.31 -2.00
N SER A 233 -13.98 -17.88 -3.14
CA SER A 233 -13.23 -18.96 -3.78
C SER A 233 -13.05 -18.69 -5.26
N GLN A 234 -11.96 -19.14 -5.84
CA GLN A 234 -11.63 -18.99 -7.26
C GLN A 234 -10.95 -20.25 -7.77
N VAL A 235 -11.05 -20.55 -9.06
CA VAL A 235 -10.24 -21.59 -9.72
C VAL A 235 -9.14 -20.90 -10.52
N ALA A 236 -7.90 -21.35 -10.40
CA ALA A 236 -6.78 -20.96 -11.23
C ALA A 236 -6.27 -22.18 -12.00
N ILE A 237 -6.09 -22.01 -13.31
CA ILE A 237 -5.69 -23.07 -14.23
C ILE A 237 -4.34 -22.69 -14.83
N LEU A 238 -3.33 -23.49 -14.48
CA LEU A 238 -1.97 -23.37 -14.98
C LEU A 238 -1.88 -24.12 -16.31
N VAL A 239 -2.14 -23.41 -17.41
CA VAL A 239 -1.99 -23.95 -18.76
C VAL A 239 -0.51 -23.91 -19.13
N GLN A 240 0.10 -25.08 -19.31
CA GLN A 240 1.54 -25.24 -19.50
C GLN A 240 1.90 -25.69 -20.91
N ASP A 241 2.98 -25.14 -21.45
CA ASP A 241 3.58 -25.56 -22.72
C ASP A 241 5.10 -25.33 -22.71
N ALA A 242 5.87 -26.38 -22.97
CA ALA A 242 7.34 -26.34 -23.07
C ALA A 242 8.03 -25.55 -21.92
N GLY A 243 7.63 -25.81 -20.66
CA GLY A 243 8.19 -25.14 -19.48
C GLY A 243 7.71 -23.70 -19.25
N ARG A 244 6.72 -23.24 -20.02
CA ARG A 244 6.07 -21.93 -19.89
C ARG A 244 4.66 -22.09 -19.35
N VAL A 245 4.12 -21.03 -18.75
CA VAL A 245 2.73 -20.95 -18.31
C VAL A 245 2.01 -19.80 -19.01
N LEU A 246 0.77 -20.02 -19.41
CA LEU A 246 -0.06 -18.99 -20.01
C LEU A 246 -0.63 -18.07 -18.92
N LEU A 247 -0.35 -16.78 -19.03
CA LEU A 247 -0.87 -15.76 -18.11
C LEU A 247 -1.73 -14.76 -18.85
N ARG A 248 -2.73 -14.22 -18.15
CA ARG A 248 -3.47 -13.03 -18.59
C ARG A 248 -3.08 -11.82 -17.75
N LYS A 249 -3.05 -10.65 -18.39
CA LYS A 249 -2.97 -9.38 -17.70
C LYS A 249 -4.36 -8.99 -17.23
N ARG A 250 -4.52 -8.72 -15.94
CA ARG A 250 -5.80 -8.30 -15.37
C ARG A 250 -6.21 -6.94 -15.96
N PRO A 251 -7.50 -6.73 -16.25
CA PRO A 251 -8.01 -5.45 -16.73
C PRO A 251 -7.61 -4.27 -15.84
N ALA A 252 -7.67 -3.06 -16.41
CA ALA A 252 -7.51 -1.85 -15.63
C ALA A 252 -8.68 -1.69 -14.63
N GLY A 253 -8.36 -1.23 -13.41
CA GLY A 253 -9.35 -1.09 -12.35
C GLY A 253 -9.68 -2.39 -11.60
N GLY A 254 -10.20 -2.23 -10.38
CA GLY A 254 -10.52 -3.37 -9.52
C GLY A 254 -9.31 -3.98 -8.80
N LEU A 255 -9.47 -5.22 -8.37
CA LEU A 255 -8.48 -5.94 -7.56
C LEU A 255 -7.28 -6.37 -8.42
N LEU A 256 -6.06 -6.04 -7.98
CA LEU A 256 -4.80 -6.43 -8.62
C LEU A 256 -4.73 -6.00 -10.11
N ALA A 257 -5.33 -4.85 -10.43
CA ALA A 257 -5.35 -4.29 -11.78
C ALA A 257 -3.95 -4.22 -12.41
N GLY A 258 -3.88 -4.49 -13.71
CA GLY A 258 -2.65 -4.43 -14.50
C GLY A 258 -1.59 -5.50 -14.20
N LEU A 259 -1.77 -6.34 -13.17
CA LEU A 259 -0.88 -7.47 -12.87
C LEU A 259 -1.26 -8.70 -13.67
N TRP A 260 -0.30 -9.60 -13.83
CA TRP A 260 -0.50 -10.88 -14.49
C TRP A 260 -0.97 -11.96 -13.52
N GLU A 261 -1.78 -12.88 -14.05
CA GLU A 261 -2.29 -14.02 -13.32
C GLU A 261 -2.50 -15.23 -14.24
N PRO A 262 -2.53 -16.46 -13.68
CA PRO A 262 -3.02 -17.61 -14.42
C PRO A 262 -4.45 -17.41 -14.92
N LEU A 263 -4.85 -18.20 -15.91
CA LEU A 263 -6.24 -18.22 -16.36
C LEU A 263 -7.15 -18.60 -15.18
N SER A 264 -8.03 -17.70 -14.81
CA SER A 264 -8.76 -17.79 -13.55
C SER A 264 -10.26 -17.68 -13.78
N VAL A 265 -11.01 -18.57 -13.13
CA VAL A 265 -12.47 -18.65 -13.28
C VAL A 265 -13.12 -18.14 -12.00
N PRO A 266 -14.04 -17.17 -12.09
CA PRO A 266 -14.64 -16.52 -10.92
C PRO A 266 -15.63 -17.46 -10.22
N ARG A 267 -15.95 -17.18 -8.95
CA ARG A 267 -16.79 -18.06 -8.11
C ARG A 267 -18.17 -18.31 -8.70
N GLU A 268 -18.71 -17.32 -9.41
CA GLU A 268 -20.06 -17.34 -9.97
C GLU A 268 -20.24 -18.47 -10.99
N SER A 269 -19.15 -18.90 -11.63
CA SER A 269 -19.16 -19.94 -12.65
C SER A 269 -19.14 -21.37 -12.11
N PHE A 270 -18.97 -21.57 -10.79
CA PHE A 270 -18.89 -22.92 -10.22
C PHE A 270 -19.44 -22.97 -8.79
N ARG A 271 -20.25 -23.98 -8.48
CA ARG A 271 -20.68 -24.31 -7.09
C ARG A 271 -21.01 -25.81 -6.99
N PRO A 272 -20.31 -26.61 -6.14
CA PRO A 272 -19.08 -26.37 -5.35
C PRO A 272 -17.82 -26.21 -6.25
N PRO A 273 -16.58 -26.07 -5.70
CA PRO A 273 -15.36 -26.20 -6.51
C PRO A 273 -15.37 -27.50 -7.32
N PRO A 274 -14.92 -27.50 -8.59
CA PRO A 274 -14.95 -28.69 -9.44
C PRO A 274 -14.19 -29.87 -8.81
N SER A 275 -14.83 -31.02 -8.68
CA SER A 275 -14.18 -32.23 -8.14
C SER A 275 -13.56 -33.10 -9.23
N GLU A 276 -13.99 -32.92 -10.47
CA GLU A 276 -13.61 -33.74 -11.62
C GLU A 276 -12.84 -32.90 -12.65
N ALA A 277 -11.89 -33.55 -13.33
CA ALA A 277 -11.05 -32.90 -14.34
C ALA A 277 -11.86 -32.32 -15.51
N ASP A 278 -12.88 -33.04 -15.98
CA ASP A 278 -13.69 -32.64 -17.14
C ASP A 278 -14.47 -31.34 -16.90
N GLN A 279 -14.95 -31.13 -15.67
CA GLN A 279 -15.60 -29.87 -15.27
C GLN A 279 -14.65 -28.68 -15.39
N VAL A 280 -13.37 -28.86 -15.07
CA VAL A 280 -12.36 -27.79 -15.18
C VAL A 280 -11.98 -27.53 -16.63
N VAL A 281 -11.92 -28.59 -17.46
CA VAL A 281 -11.70 -28.45 -18.91
C VAL A 281 -12.84 -27.67 -19.54
N GLU A 282 -14.10 -27.95 -19.16
CA GLU A 282 -15.26 -27.21 -19.63
C GLU A 282 -15.20 -25.73 -19.21
N LEU A 283 -14.87 -25.44 -17.94
CA LEU A 283 -14.69 -24.06 -17.48
C LEU A 283 -13.56 -23.33 -18.23
N LEU A 284 -12.45 -24.02 -18.51
CA LEU A 284 -11.35 -23.45 -19.29
C LEU A 284 -11.82 -23.10 -20.70
N TRP A 285 -12.56 -24.00 -21.36
CA TRP A 285 -13.11 -23.74 -22.68
C TRP A 285 -14.14 -22.60 -22.66
N GLN A 286 -15.14 -22.65 -21.79
CA GLN A 286 -16.21 -21.64 -21.73
C GLN A 286 -15.68 -20.23 -21.47
N HIS A 287 -14.72 -20.08 -20.55
CA HIS A 287 -14.21 -18.76 -20.17
C HIS A 287 -13.05 -18.26 -21.03
N TRP A 288 -12.23 -19.17 -21.56
CA TRP A 288 -10.97 -18.82 -22.19
C TRP A 288 -10.86 -19.30 -23.64
N GLN A 289 -11.76 -20.17 -24.12
CA GLN A 289 -11.65 -20.78 -25.46
C GLN A 289 -10.27 -21.45 -25.66
N VAL A 290 -9.74 -22.02 -24.58
CA VAL A 290 -8.46 -22.75 -24.55
C VAL A 290 -8.76 -24.22 -24.29
N LEU A 291 -8.13 -25.09 -25.07
CA LEU A 291 -8.18 -26.52 -24.88
C LEU A 291 -6.89 -26.98 -24.20
N GLY A 292 -7.06 -27.72 -23.09
CA GLY A 292 -5.97 -28.35 -22.37
C GLY A 292 -6.25 -29.83 -22.15
N ARG A 293 -5.19 -30.63 -22.00
CA ARG A 293 -5.25 -32.06 -21.68
C ARG A 293 -4.48 -32.37 -20.41
N GLU A 294 -4.66 -33.59 -19.88
CA GLU A 294 -3.98 -34.05 -18.65
C GLU A 294 -4.27 -33.13 -17.45
N MET A 295 -5.54 -32.70 -17.33
CA MET A 295 -5.99 -31.79 -16.27
C MET A 295 -5.83 -32.44 -14.89
N THR A 296 -5.06 -31.80 -14.02
CA THR A 296 -4.73 -32.33 -12.68
C THR A 296 -4.94 -31.25 -11.61
N MET A 297 -5.54 -31.62 -10.49
CA MET A 297 -5.65 -30.75 -9.32
C MET A 297 -4.34 -30.78 -8.53
N LEU A 298 -3.72 -29.61 -8.34
CA LEU A 298 -2.46 -29.49 -7.61
C LEU A 298 -2.64 -29.11 -6.13
N GLY A 299 -3.78 -28.50 -5.78
CA GLY A 299 -4.09 -28.17 -4.38
C GLY A 299 -4.86 -26.85 -4.24
N LYS A 300 -4.69 -26.19 -3.09
CA LYS A 300 -5.34 -24.91 -2.79
C LYS A 300 -4.36 -23.91 -2.16
N VAL A 301 -4.50 -22.64 -2.55
CA VAL A 301 -3.78 -21.50 -1.96
C VAL A 301 -4.77 -20.65 -1.18
N GLN A 302 -4.47 -20.40 0.09
CA GLN A 302 -5.22 -19.45 0.92
C GLN A 302 -4.50 -18.11 0.98
N HIS A 303 -5.24 -17.04 0.75
CA HIS A 303 -4.70 -15.68 0.75
C HIS A 303 -5.64 -14.72 1.47
N ALA A 304 -5.08 -13.91 2.36
CA ALA A 304 -5.82 -12.89 3.10
C ALA A 304 -5.58 -11.52 2.48
N PHE A 305 -6.66 -10.85 2.08
CA PHE A 305 -6.67 -9.42 1.82
C PHE A 305 -7.21 -8.68 3.05
N THR A 306 -6.97 -7.37 3.13
CA THR A 306 -7.43 -6.55 4.25
C THR A 306 -8.95 -6.62 4.46
N HIS A 307 -9.71 -6.83 3.37
CA HIS A 307 -11.17 -6.80 3.38
C HIS A 307 -11.85 -8.16 3.18
N PHE A 308 -11.13 -9.22 2.77
CA PHE A 308 -11.71 -10.55 2.51
C PHE A 308 -10.63 -11.64 2.53
N HIS A 309 -11.06 -12.89 2.58
CA HIS A 309 -10.19 -14.05 2.37
C HIS A 309 -10.53 -14.74 1.06
N LEU A 310 -9.51 -15.21 0.35
CA LEU A 310 -9.64 -15.92 -0.91
C LEU A 310 -9.01 -17.30 -0.79
N THR A 311 -9.75 -18.33 -1.20
CA THR A 311 -9.21 -19.67 -1.46
C THR A 311 -9.13 -19.88 -2.97
N VAL A 312 -7.95 -20.12 -3.49
CA VAL A 312 -7.72 -20.43 -4.91
C VAL A 312 -7.48 -21.92 -5.06
N TRP A 313 -8.33 -22.61 -5.80
CA TRP A 313 -8.17 -24.01 -6.19
C TRP A 313 -7.31 -24.05 -7.44
N VAL A 314 -6.19 -24.77 -7.40
CA VAL A 314 -5.16 -24.73 -8.44
C VAL A 314 -5.17 -26.03 -9.21
N TYR A 315 -5.32 -25.91 -10.53
CA TYR A 315 -5.25 -27.00 -11.49
C TYR A 315 -4.16 -26.72 -12.50
N SER A 316 -3.66 -27.75 -13.16
CA SER A 316 -2.72 -27.65 -14.28
C SER A 316 -3.16 -28.52 -15.45
N CYS A 317 -2.86 -28.09 -16.66
CA CYS A 317 -3.04 -28.90 -17.86
C CYS A 317 -1.95 -28.57 -18.89
N ARG A 318 -1.74 -29.48 -19.85
CA ARG A 318 -0.92 -29.22 -21.03
C ARG A 318 -1.76 -28.52 -22.09
N TYR A 319 -1.24 -27.44 -22.65
CA TYR A 319 -1.87 -26.73 -23.77
C TYR A 319 -2.04 -27.64 -24.99
N VAL A 320 -3.18 -27.52 -25.67
CA VAL A 320 -3.46 -28.21 -26.93
C VAL A 320 -3.73 -27.21 -28.04
N SER A 321 -4.70 -26.32 -27.86
CA SER A 321 -5.09 -25.34 -28.87
C SER A 321 -5.96 -24.24 -28.27
N GLY A 322 -6.35 -23.27 -29.11
CA GLY A 322 -7.23 -22.17 -28.72
C GLY A 322 -6.48 -20.98 -28.13
N TRP A 323 -7.10 -19.80 -28.21
CA TRP A 323 -6.53 -18.56 -27.70
C TRP A 323 -7.64 -17.61 -27.29
N PRO A 324 -7.63 -17.05 -26.07
CA PRO A 324 -8.71 -16.17 -25.63
C PRO A 324 -8.71 -14.85 -26.41
N GLN A 325 -9.87 -14.46 -26.93
CA GLN A 325 -10.05 -13.23 -27.70
C GLN A 325 -10.36 -12.05 -26.79
N GLY A 326 -9.86 -10.85 -27.13
CA GLY A 326 -10.15 -9.61 -26.40
C GLY A 326 -9.41 -9.45 -25.06
N GLU A 327 -8.54 -10.39 -24.72
CA GLU A 327 -7.75 -10.40 -23.49
C GLU A 327 -6.27 -10.21 -23.80
N VAL A 328 -5.53 -9.54 -22.90
CA VAL A 328 -4.07 -9.41 -23.03
C VAL A 328 -3.42 -10.63 -22.39
N ILE A 329 -2.95 -11.56 -23.21
CA ILE A 329 -2.47 -12.89 -22.78
C ILE A 329 -1.09 -13.15 -23.36
N GLY A 330 -0.27 -13.89 -22.62
CA GLY A 330 1.05 -14.27 -23.09
C GLY A 330 1.69 -15.36 -22.26
N TRP A 331 2.60 -16.08 -22.89
CA TRP A 331 3.45 -17.06 -22.24
C TRP A 331 4.43 -16.39 -21.27
N ALA A 332 4.65 -17.03 -20.12
CA ALA A 332 5.68 -16.68 -19.16
C ALA A 332 6.58 -17.89 -18.93
N ASP A 333 7.88 -17.70 -19.04
CA ASP A 333 8.92 -18.63 -18.65
C ASP A 333 9.43 -18.34 -17.22
N HIS A 334 10.32 -19.21 -16.75
CA HIS A 334 11.10 -18.96 -15.54
C HIS A 334 11.96 -17.70 -15.75
N GLY A 335 11.76 -16.70 -14.89
CA GLY A 335 12.43 -15.40 -15.01
C GLY A 335 11.65 -14.33 -15.81
N SER A 336 10.44 -14.64 -16.31
CA SER A 336 9.61 -13.66 -17.01
C SER A 336 9.44 -12.36 -16.21
N ASP A 337 9.52 -11.23 -16.90
CA ASP A 337 9.38 -9.88 -16.37
C ASP A 337 7.93 -9.44 -16.08
N LYS A 338 6.93 -10.28 -16.42
CA LYS A 338 5.51 -10.02 -16.20
C LYS A 338 5.21 -9.90 -14.70
N PRO A 339 4.78 -8.72 -14.20
CA PRO A 339 4.60 -8.50 -12.78
C PRO A 339 3.40 -9.29 -12.24
N VAL A 340 3.60 -10.05 -11.17
CA VAL A 340 2.56 -10.87 -10.53
C VAL A 340 2.34 -10.46 -9.07
N SER A 341 1.13 -10.67 -8.57
CA SER A 341 0.84 -10.45 -7.15
C SER A 341 1.51 -11.53 -6.27
N SER A 342 1.65 -11.27 -4.97
CA SER A 342 2.11 -12.30 -4.02
C SER A 342 1.14 -13.48 -3.88
N LEU A 343 -0.14 -13.29 -4.23
CA LEU A 343 -1.09 -14.38 -4.38
C LEU A 343 -0.72 -15.27 -5.58
N HIS A 344 -0.52 -14.67 -6.75
CA HIS A 344 -0.25 -15.42 -7.97
C HIS A 344 1.14 -16.04 -7.99
N ALA A 345 2.13 -15.41 -7.34
CA ALA A 345 3.42 -16.04 -7.08
C ALA A 345 3.27 -17.35 -6.29
N LYS A 346 2.43 -17.37 -5.24
CA LYS A 346 2.12 -18.61 -4.49
C LYS A 346 1.40 -19.65 -5.35
N VAL A 347 0.44 -19.22 -6.18
CA VAL A 347 -0.31 -20.12 -7.09
C VAL A 347 0.63 -20.77 -8.11
N LEU A 348 1.53 -19.99 -8.72
CA LEU A 348 2.52 -20.49 -9.66
C LEU A 348 3.48 -21.51 -9.01
N ALA A 349 3.95 -21.20 -7.79
CA ALA A 349 4.85 -22.06 -7.04
C ALA A 349 4.28 -23.46 -6.73
N VAL A 350 2.94 -23.63 -6.69
CA VAL A 350 2.32 -24.95 -6.50
C VAL A 350 2.71 -25.94 -7.61
N SER A 351 2.96 -25.46 -8.82
CA SER A 351 3.39 -26.29 -9.96
C SER A 351 4.90 -26.49 -10.09
N GLY A 352 5.69 -25.99 -9.13
CA GLY A 352 7.15 -25.87 -9.27
C GLY A 352 7.59 -24.72 -10.18
N PHE A 353 6.65 -23.98 -10.78
CA PHE A 353 6.91 -22.73 -11.49
C PHE A 353 7.16 -21.61 -10.48
N SER A 354 8.36 -21.55 -9.89
CA SER A 354 8.78 -20.39 -9.09
C SER A 354 9.40 -19.34 -10.02
N LYS A 355 8.90 -18.11 -9.91
CA LYS A 355 9.58 -16.92 -10.43
C LYS A 355 10.61 -16.41 -9.43
#